data_AF-A0A520RV50-F1
#
_entry.id   AF-A0A520RV50-F1
#
_cell.length_a   1.000
_cell.length_b   1.000
_cell.length_c   1.000
_cell.angle_alpha   90.00
_cell.angle_beta   90.00
_cell.angle_gamma   90.00
#
_symmetry.space_group_name_H-M   'P 1'
#
loop_
_entity.id
_entity.type
_entity.pdbx_description
1 polymer ?
#
loop_
_entity_poly.entity_id
_entity_poly.type
_entity_poly.pdbx_seq_one_letter_code
_entity_poly.pdbx_strand_id
1 'polypeptide(L)'
;MNQGPLLFLSVFCAMAASWMGFVLMPQVQLGNQSTRLVKEIGRHYPAERGGIAVKGHDVYRAAGCVSCHTQQVRQTGFIFDIVLTDAGDFTDLVTSLVQQANGDLSDQQAADIVANAPKTILEGVSKQTVDSITFLFKDSGGKVAANIRPTGPDIDRGWGPRQTVGLDYLFDEPVLMGSQRIGPDLADVGSRLADRNWHLLHLYHPRTVVEKSIMPAYPYLFETRSIGDSPSPDALALKGEFAPEEGMEVVPTPEANALVEYLLSLRIFHPVFEAPYLFTQSEPSENIDSEMEPAE
;
A
#
# COMPACT_ATOMS: atom_id res chain seq x y z
N MET A 1 -36.01 50.81 -11.23
CA MET A 1 -35.73 49.37 -11.03
C MET A 1 -34.63 48.93 -12.01
N ASN A 2 -33.38 49.42 -11.89
CA ASN A 2 -32.32 49.19 -12.90
C ASN A 2 -31.28 48.14 -12.48
N GLN A 3 -31.54 47.39 -11.40
CA GLN A 3 -30.60 46.40 -10.86
C GLN A 3 -30.79 45.00 -11.45
N GLY A 4 -31.81 44.79 -12.31
CA GLY A 4 -32.11 43.49 -12.91
C GLY A 4 -30.91 42.83 -13.61
N PRO A 5 -30.16 43.54 -14.48
CA PRO A 5 -28.97 42.99 -15.12
C PRO A 5 -27.86 42.59 -14.13
N LEU A 6 -27.65 43.36 -13.07
CA LEU A 6 -26.64 43.08 -12.04
C LEU A 6 -27.03 41.87 -11.18
N LEU A 7 -28.31 41.76 -10.81
CA LEU A 7 -28.83 40.59 -10.10
C LEU A 7 -28.69 39.32 -10.96
N PHE A 8 -29.06 39.39 -12.24
CA PHE A 8 -28.89 38.27 -13.17
C PHE A 8 -27.43 37.84 -13.26
N LEU A 9 -26.51 38.79 -13.48
CA LEU A 9 -25.08 38.48 -13.59
C LEU A 9 -24.55 37.84 -12.31
N SER A 10 -24.95 38.33 -11.13
CA SER A 10 -24.51 37.77 -9.85
C SER A 10 -24.98 36.33 -9.65
N VAL A 11 -26.25 36.03 -9.94
CA VAL A 11 -26.80 34.66 -9.85
C VAL A 11 -26.14 33.75 -10.87
N PHE A 12 -25.98 34.21 -12.11
CA PHE A 12 -25.29 33.45 -13.14
C PHE A 12 -23.85 33.10 -12.74
N CYS A 13 -23.07 34.09 -12.28
CA CYS A 13 -21.69 33.85 -11.84
C CYS A 13 -21.63 32.91 -10.63
N ALA A 14 -22.56 33.02 -9.67
CA ALA A 14 -22.62 32.11 -8.53
C ALA A 14 -22.92 30.66 -8.95
N MET A 15 -23.88 30.46 -9.85
CA MET A 15 -24.20 29.14 -10.40
C MET A 15 -23.05 28.58 -11.23
N ALA A 16 -22.43 29.40 -12.09
CA ALA A 16 -21.31 29.00 -12.91
C ALA A 16 -20.08 28.63 -12.06
N ALA A 17 -19.75 29.44 -11.04
CA ALA A 17 -18.66 29.14 -10.11
C ALA A 17 -18.93 27.85 -9.33
N SER A 18 -20.17 27.63 -8.89
CA SER A 18 -20.58 26.40 -8.23
C SER A 18 -20.42 25.18 -9.16
N TRP A 19 -20.95 25.24 -10.39
CA TRP A 19 -20.80 24.17 -11.37
C TRP A 19 -19.33 23.90 -11.72
N MET A 20 -18.52 24.95 -11.90
CA MET A 20 -17.09 24.80 -12.16
C MET A 20 -16.37 24.09 -10.99
N GLY A 21 -16.67 24.48 -9.75
CA GLY A 21 -16.04 23.91 -8.56
C GLY A 21 -16.46 22.48 -8.24
N PHE A 22 -17.74 22.14 -8.42
CA PHE A 22 -18.29 20.84 -8.02
C PHE A 22 -18.40 19.81 -9.15
N VAL A 23 -18.45 20.24 -10.41
CA VAL A 23 -18.63 19.33 -11.56
C VAL A 23 -17.41 19.36 -12.47
N LEU A 24 -17.07 20.53 -13.01
CA LEU A 24 -16.02 20.60 -14.04
C LEU A 24 -14.64 20.27 -13.46
N MET A 25 -14.27 20.87 -12.32
CA MET A 25 -12.94 20.70 -11.75
C MET A 25 -12.66 19.25 -11.31
N PRO A 26 -13.55 18.55 -10.58
CA PRO A 26 -13.37 17.12 -10.31
C PRO A 26 -13.31 16.27 -11.59
N GLN A 27 -14.14 16.57 -12.59
CA GLN A 27 -14.12 15.84 -13.86
C GLN A 27 -12.79 16.03 -14.62
N VAL A 28 -12.21 17.23 -14.60
CA VAL A 28 -10.89 17.51 -15.21
C VAL A 28 -9.76 16.82 -14.44
N GLN A 29 -9.86 16.74 -13.11
CA GLN A 29 -8.83 16.12 -12.25
C GLN A 29 -8.87 14.59 -12.28
N LEU A 30 -10.06 13.98 -12.22
CA LEU A 30 -10.25 12.56 -11.96
C LEU A 30 -11.03 11.83 -13.06
N GLY A 31 -11.79 12.54 -13.89
CA GLY A 31 -12.74 11.94 -14.83
C GLY A 31 -12.12 11.16 -15.98
N ASN A 32 -10.79 11.21 -16.15
CA ASN A 32 -10.06 10.43 -17.14
C ASN A 32 -9.15 9.36 -16.50
N GLN A 33 -9.37 9.03 -15.22
CA GLN A 33 -8.66 7.92 -14.60
C GLN A 33 -9.15 6.60 -15.19
N SER A 34 -8.20 5.77 -15.58
CA SER A 34 -8.41 4.46 -16.17
C SER A 34 -7.31 3.54 -15.69
N THR A 35 -7.59 2.23 -15.70
CA THR A 35 -6.57 1.24 -15.39
C THR A 35 -5.44 1.29 -16.41
N ARG A 36 -4.23 0.95 -15.97
CA ARG A 36 -3.04 0.91 -16.84
C ARG A 36 -2.46 -0.49 -16.84
N LEU A 37 -2.08 -0.98 -18.02
CA LEU A 37 -1.35 -2.23 -18.14
C LEU A 37 0.05 -2.06 -17.56
N VAL A 38 0.34 -2.80 -16.49
CA VAL A 38 1.67 -2.93 -15.92
C VAL A 38 2.41 -3.98 -16.76
N LYS A 39 3.38 -3.52 -17.55
CA LYS A 39 4.08 -4.37 -18.52
C LYS A 39 4.87 -5.50 -17.85
N GLU A 40 5.39 -5.21 -16.67
CA GLU A 40 6.23 -6.08 -15.86
C GLU A 40 5.51 -7.36 -15.43
N ILE A 41 4.21 -7.25 -15.12
CA ILE A 41 3.38 -8.36 -14.60
C ILE A 41 2.27 -8.78 -15.57
N GLY A 42 2.09 -8.05 -16.68
CA GLY A 42 1.04 -8.32 -17.68
C GLY A 42 -0.39 -8.14 -17.18
N ARG A 43 -0.59 -7.40 -16.07
CA ARG A 43 -1.90 -7.16 -15.44
C ARG A 43 -2.22 -5.67 -15.41
N HIS A 44 -3.51 -5.34 -15.37
CA HIS A 44 -3.95 -3.96 -15.20
C HIS A 44 -3.89 -3.53 -13.74
N TYR A 45 -3.52 -2.28 -13.50
CA TYR A 45 -3.55 -1.63 -12.18
C TYR A 45 -4.44 -0.38 -12.21
N PRO A 46 -5.32 -0.18 -11.21
CA PRO A 46 -5.68 -1.15 -10.17
C PRO A 46 -6.38 -2.37 -10.79
N ALA A 47 -6.38 -3.49 -10.07
CA ALA A 47 -7.17 -4.65 -10.43
C ALA A 47 -8.61 -4.47 -9.91
N GLU A 48 -9.60 -4.84 -10.72
CA GLU A 48 -10.99 -4.90 -10.27
C GLU A 48 -11.14 -6.03 -9.23
N ARG A 49 -11.93 -5.77 -8.18
CA ARG A 49 -12.14 -6.75 -7.10
C ARG A 49 -13.09 -7.85 -7.56
N GLY A 50 -12.79 -9.09 -7.17
CA GLY A 50 -13.71 -10.21 -7.37
C GLY A 50 -15.03 -10.01 -6.62
N GLY A 51 -16.11 -10.64 -7.10
CA GLY A 51 -17.47 -10.42 -6.55
C GLY A 51 -17.61 -10.71 -5.05
N ILE A 52 -16.81 -11.64 -4.49
CA ILE A 52 -16.81 -11.92 -3.05
C ILE A 52 -16.18 -10.75 -2.27
N ALA A 53 -15.08 -10.18 -2.76
CA ALA A 53 -14.44 -9.00 -2.16
C ALA A 53 -15.34 -7.75 -2.25
N VAL A 54 -16.15 -7.62 -3.31
CA VAL A 54 -17.17 -6.54 -3.39
C VAL A 54 -18.23 -6.72 -2.30
N LYS A 55 -18.73 -7.94 -2.06
CA LYS A 55 -19.62 -8.20 -0.91
C LYS A 55 -18.92 -7.89 0.42
N GLY A 56 -17.64 -8.23 0.52
CA GLY A 56 -16.81 -7.93 1.70
C GLY A 56 -16.66 -6.44 2.00
N HIS A 57 -16.57 -5.61 0.96
CA HIS A 57 -16.57 -4.15 1.09
C HIS A 57 -17.86 -3.63 1.77
N ASP A 58 -19.01 -4.18 1.41
CA ASP A 58 -20.28 -3.86 2.07
C ASP A 58 -20.32 -4.33 3.53
N VAL A 59 -19.78 -5.52 3.82
CA VAL A 59 -19.66 -6.01 5.21
C VAL A 59 -18.73 -5.11 6.01
N TYR A 60 -17.59 -4.69 5.46
CA TYR A 60 -16.65 -3.75 6.09
C TYR A 60 -17.33 -2.42 6.44
N ARG A 61 -18.15 -1.89 5.52
CA ARG A 61 -18.95 -0.69 5.74
C ARG A 61 -20.01 -0.89 6.81
N ALA A 62 -20.77 -1.99 6.76
CA ALA A 62 -21.84 -2.30 7.71
C ALA A 62 -21.30 -2.56 9.12
N ALA A 63 -20.14 -3.19 9.24
CA ALA A 63 -19.42 -3.43 10.49
C ALA A 63 -18.81 -2.17 11.10
N GLY A 64 -18.83 -1.03 10.39
CA GLY A 64 -18.32 0.25 10.86
C GLY A 64 -16.80 0.33 10.93
N CYS A 65 -16.06 -0.57 10.25
CA CYS A 65 -14.60 -0.63 10.32
C CYS A 65 -13.93 0.70 9.91
N VAL A 66 -14.53 1.42 8.97
CA VAL A 66 -14.12 2.75 8.48
C VAL A 66 -14.06 3.83 9.58
N SER A 67 -14.72 3.61 10.72
CA SER A 67 -14.67 4.53 11.86
C SER A 67 -13.37 4.45 12.65
N CYS A 68 -12.66 3.32 12.59
CA CYS A 68 -11.43 3.08 13.34
C CYS A 68 -10.20 2.98 12.45
N HIS A 69 -10.38 2.61 11.18
CA HIS A 69 -9.31 2.37 10.22
C HIS A 69 -9.41 3.33 9.04
N THR A 70 -8.26 3.84 8.63
CA THR A 70 -8.11 4.51 7.33
C THR A 70 -7.71 3.51 6.24
N GLN A 71 -7.98 3.87 5.01
CA GLN A 71 -7.44 3.24 3.80
C GLN A 71 -6.79 4.33 2.95
N GLN A 72 -5.85 5.06 3.53
CA GLN A 72 -5.24 6.24 2.93
C GLN A 72 -3.81 6.38 3.45
N VAL A 73 -2.87 5.64 2.87
CA VAL A 73 -1.44 5.75 3.21
C VAL A 73 -0.94 7.14 2.82
N ARG A 74 -0.26 7.82 3.75
CA ARG A 74 0.25 9.18 3.57
C ARG A 74 1.76 9.18 3.47
N GLN A 75 2.27 10.16 2.73
CA GLN A 75 3.70 10.35 2.52
C GLN A 75 4.03 11.83 2.74
N THR A 76 5.21 12.10 3.30
CA THR A 76 5.67 13.48 3.58
C THR A 76 6.73 13.96 2.59
N GLY A 77 7.42 13.05 1.91
CA GLY A 77 8.44 13.42 0.93
C GLY A 77 9.11 12.21 0.28
N PHE A 78 10.18 12.46 -0.46
CA PHE A 78 10.99 11.44 -1.10
C PHE A 78 12.46 11.64 -0.76
N ILE A 79 13.18 10.54 -0.60
CA ILE A 79 14.64 10.49 -0.65
C ILE A 79 15.06 9.59 -1.80
N PHE A 80 16.34 9.63 -2.16
CA PHE A 80 16.85 8.91 -3.33
C PHE A 80 18.03 8.04 -2.96
N ASP A 81 18.10 6.87 -3.58
CA ASP A 81 19.28 6.01 -3.53
C ASP A 81 19.96 6.05 -4.88
N ILE A 82 21.27 6.27 -4.89
CA ILE A 82 22.06 6.34 -6.11
C ILE A 82 22.64 4.96 -6.34
N VAL A 83 22.30 4.37 -7.49
CA VAL A 83 22.75 3.04 -7.90
C VAL A 83 23.64 3.17 -9.12
N LEU A 84 24.82 2.57 -9.06
CA LEU A 84 25.62 2.31 -10.27
C LEU A 84 24.91 1.19 -11.03
N THR A 85 24.38 1.48 -12.21
CA THR A 85 23.68 0.49 -13.03
C THR A 85 24.60 -0.22 -14.01
N ASP A 86 25.63 0.47 -14.46
CA ASP A 86 26.60 -0.02 -15.44
C ASP A 86 27.95 0.64 -15.14
N ALA A 87 29.00 -0.16 -14.98
CA ALA A 87 30.35 0.34 -14.74
C ALA A 87 31.02 0.88 -16.01
N GLY A 88 30.56 0.47 -17.20
CA GLY A 88 31.24 0.77 -18.46
C GLY A 88 32.67 0.23 -18.52
N ASP A 89 33.46 0.78 -19.46
CA ASP A 89 34.80 0.27 -19.77
C ASP A 89 35.91 0.88 -18.89
N PHE A 90 35.66 2.04 -18.26
CA PHE A 90 36.65 2.79 -17.48
C PHE A 90 36.52 2.52 -15.98
N THR A 91 36.67 1.25 -15.58
CA THR A 91 36.40 0.78 -14.20
C THR A 91 37.25 1.47 -13.13
N ASP A 92 38.52 1.80 -13.40
CA ASP A 92 39.39 2.49 -12.44
C ASP A 92 38.92 3.94 -12.17
N LEU A 93 38.51 4.64 -13.23
CA LEU A 93 37.94 5.98 -13.13
C LEU A 93 36.61 5.93 -12.37
N VAL A 94 35.72 5.01 -12.74
CA VAL A 94 34.41 4.84 -12.10
C VAL A 94 34.57 4.46 -10.62
N THR A 95 35.54 3.62 -10.27
CA THR A 95 35.86 3.29 -8.87
C THR A 95 36.24 4.55 -8.09
N SER A 96 37.12 5.38 -8.66
CA SER A 96 37.53 6.65 -8.05
C SER A 96 36.34 7.61 -7.87
N LEU A 97 35.42 7.65 -8.84
CA LEU A 97 34.21 8.48 -8.75
C LEU A 97 33.20 7.96 -7.73
N VAL A 98 33.08 6.63 -7.57
CA VAL A 98 32.25 6.01 -6.52
C VAL A 98 32.76 6.40 -5.14
N GLN A 99 34.08 6.40 -4.92
CA GLN A 99 34.68 6.88 -3.68
C GLN A 99 34.51 8.38 -3.48
N GLN A 100 34.64 9.17 -4.55
CA GLN A 100 34.41 10.60 -4.47
C GLN A 100 32.95 10.92 -4.13
N ALA A 101 32.00 10.12 -4.64
CA ALA A 101 30.59 10.25 -4.31
C ALA A 101 30.32 9.84 -2.86
N ASN A 102 30.93 8.75 -2.37
CA ASN A 102 30.78 8.27 -1.01
C ASN A 102 32.14 8.11 -0.32
N GLY A 103 32.56 9.15 0.40
CA GLY A 103 33.86 9.22 1.08
C GLY A 103 34.05 8.20 2.22
N ASP A 104 32.99 7.50 2.63
CA ASP A 104 33.05 6.47 3.66
C ASP A 104 33.43 5.08 3.09
N LEU A 105 33.43 4.91 1.76
CA LEU A 105 33.80 3.65 1.11
C LEU A 105 35.31 3.48 1.02
N SER A 106 35.80 2.33 1.47
CA SER A 106 37.17 1.89 1.18
C SER A 106 37.37 1.57 -0.31
N ASP A 107 38.61 1.58 -0.78
CA ASP A 107 39.01 1.17 -2.15
C ASP A 107 38.40 -0.18 -2.54
N GLN A 108 38.40 -1.13 -1.61
CA GLN A 108 37.88 -2.47 -1.84
C GLN A 108 36.35 -2.49 -1.97
N GLN A 109 35.63 -1.69 -1.17
CA GLN A 109 34.16 -1.60 -1.26
C GLN A 109 33.73 -0.88 -2.55
N ALA A 110 34.45 0.15 -2.96
CA ALA A 110 34.18 0.84 -4.21
C ALA A 110 34.46 -0.07 -5.43
N ALA A 111 35.57 -0.80 -5.43
CA ALA A 111 35.88 -1.77 -6.47
C ALA A 111 34.83 -2.90 -6.52
N ASP A 112 34.35 -3.36 -5.36
CA ASP A 112 33.27 -4.35 -5.28
C ASP A 112 31.94 -3.84 -5.85
N ILE A 113 31.59 -2.57 -5.60
CA ILE A 113 30.41 -1.92 -6.20
C ILE A 113 30.51 -1.86 -7.73
N VAL A 114 31.69 -1.55 -8.25
CA VAL A 114 31.93 -1.47 -9.70
C VAL A 114 31.93 -2.87 -10.34
N ALA A 115 32.56 -3.85 -9.70
CA ALA A 115 32.63 -5.22 -10.21
C ALA A 115 31.27 -5.93 -10.20
N ASN A 116 30.42 -5.62 -9.23
CA ASN A 116 29.13 -6.27 -9.01
C ASN A 116 27.94 -5.34 -9.28
N ALA A 117 28.08 -4.38 -10.22
CA ALA A 117 26.97 -3.57 -10.67
C ALA A 117 25.84 -4.46 -11.25
N PRO A 118 24.54 -4.17 -10.98
CA PRO A 118 24.04 -2.96 -10.36
C PRO A 118 24.13 -2.95 -8.82
N LYS A 119 24.67 -1.89 -8.23
CA LYS A 119 24.81 -1.77 -6.77
C LYS A 119 24.71 -0.33 -6.27
N THR A 120 24.16 -0.16 -5.08
CA THR A 120 23.94 1.14 -4.43
C THR A 120 25.27 1.77 -4.00
N ILE A 121 25.47 3.04 -4.37
CA ILE A 121 26.61 3.89 -3.99
C ILE A 121 26.28 4.68 -2.73
N LEU A 122 25.10 5.30 -2.70
CA LEU A 122 24.62 6.16 -1.62
C LEU A 122 23.12 5.95 -1.41
N GLU A 123 22.70 6.08 -0.15
CA GLU A 123 21.30 5.93 0.24
C GLU A 123 20.76 7.20 0.88
N GLY A 124 19.45 7.43 0.70
CA GLY A 124 18.72 8.46 1.42
C GLY A 124 19.18 9.89 1.16
N VAL A 125 19.65 10.18 -0.05
CA VAL A 125 20.16 11.50 -0.42
C VAL A 125 19.08 12.42 -0.99
N SER A 126 19.37 13.72 -1.01
CA SER A 126 18.50 14.73 -1.61
C SER A 126 18.56 14.71 -3.14
N LYS A 127 17.55 15.25 -3.81
CA LYS A 127 17.56 15.45 -5.27
C LYS A 127 18.79 16.24 -5.75
N GLN A 128 19.22 17.25 -4.99
CA GLN A 128 20.39 18.07 -5.35
C GLN A 128 21.68 17.23 -5.38
N THR A 129 21.81 16.28 -4.44
CA THR A 129 22.93 15.34 -4.37
C THR A 129 22.90 14.38 -5.56
N VAL A 130 21.72 13.87 -5.92
CA VAL A 130 21.51 13.06 -7.14
C VAL A 130 21.96 13.80 -8.40
N ASP A 131 21.51 15.06 -8.57
CA ASP A 131 21.85 15.86 -9.75
C ASP A 131 23.37 16.10 -9.83
N SER A 132 24.02 16.33 -8.68
CA SER A 132 25.47 16.55 -8.59
C SER A 132 26.28 15.29 -8.93
N ILE A 133 25.87 14.12 -8.43
CA ILE A 133 26.55 12.85 -8.71
C ILE A 133 26.28 12.39 -10.13
N THR A 134 25.06 12.57 -10.64
CA THR A 134 24.74 12.28 -12.03
C THR A 134 25.61 13.14 -12.98
N PHE A 135 25.85 14.40 -12.61
CA PHE A 135 26.78 15.27 -13.34
C PHE A 135 28.24 14.78 -13.26
N LEU A 136 28.68 14.32 -12.07
CA LEU A 136 30.02 13.78 -11.87
C LEU A 136 30.32 12.57 -12.78
N PHE A 137 29.32 11.71 -12.99
CA PHE A 137 29.48 10.48 -13.79
C PHE A 137 29.26 10.68 -15.30
N LYS A 138 28.85 11.88 -15.75
CA LYS A 138 28.39 12.15 -17.12
C LYS A 138 29.39 11.72 -18.21
N ASP A 139 30.69 11.93 -17.97
CA ASP A 139 31.76 11.65 -18.93
C ASP A 139 32.65 10.46 -18.49
N SER A 140 32.19 9.67 -17.52
CA SER A 140 32.94 8.56 -16.93
C SER A 140 32.83 7.23 -17.70
N GLY A 141 31.82 7.10 -18.56
CA GLY A 141 31.42 5.84 -19.18
C GLY A 141 30.54 4.95 -18.28
N GLY A 142 30.54 5.16 -16.96
CA GLY A 142 29.62 4.52 -16.03
C GLY A 142 28.24 5.19 -16.01
N LYS A 143 27.19 4.41 -15.76
CA LYS A 143 25.80 4.89 -15.66
C LYS A 143 25.32 4.79 -14.22
N VAL A 144 24.73 5.88 -13.74
CA VAL A 144 24.06 5.93 -12.43
C VAL A 144 22.58 6.17 -12.61
N ALA A 145 21.77 5.58 -11.74
CA ALA A 145 20.34 5.80 -11.66
C ALA A 145 19.95 6.20 -10.24
N ALA A 146 18.88 6.99 -10.11
CA ALA A 146 18.31 7.38 -8.83
C ALA A 146 17.03 6.60 -8.58
N ASN A 147 17.05 5.78 -7.54
CA ASN A 147 15.90 5.04 -7.06
C ASN A 147 15.13 5.91 -6.08
N ILE A 148 13.83 6.06 -6.32
CA ILE A 148 12.96 6.89 -5.49
C ILE A 148 12.50 6.07 -4.29
N ARG A 149 12.67 6.63 -3.09
CA ARG A 149 12.21 6.04 -1.84
C ARG A 149 11.23 6.99 -1.13
N PRO A 150 9.94 6.62 -1.02
CA PRO A 150 8.97 7.36 -0.22
C PRO A 150 9.40 7.46 1.24
N THR A 151 8.98 8.54 1.90
CA THR A 151 9.25 8.77 3.32
C THR A 151 8.03 9.31 4.03
N GLY A 152 7.95 9.05 5.33
CA GLY A 152 6.96 9.62 6.22
C GLY A 152 6.36 8.60 7.16
N PRO A 153 5.58 9.03 8.15
CA PRO A 153 5.19 8.17 9.27
C PRO A 153 4.40 6.91 8.88
N ASP A 154 3.61 6.94 7.79
CA ASP A 154 2.88 5.74 7.36
C ASP A 154 3.78 4.78 6.57
N ILE A 155 4.76 5.31 5.83
CA ILE A 155 5.79 4.53 5.13
C ILE A 155 6.71 3.84 6.14
N ASP A 156 7.14 4.57 7.17
CA ASP A 156 8.03 4.05 8.22
C ASP A 156 7.34 2.95 9.05
N ARG A 157 6.01 3.03 9.20
CA ARG A 157 5.18 1.95 9.79
C ARG A 157 4.94 0.77 8.85
N GLY A 158 5.40 0.87 7.61
CA GLY A 158 5.20 -0.13 6.58
C GLY A 158 3.75 -0.31 6.17
N TRP A 159 2.87 0.68 6.34
CA TRP A 159 1.44 0.56 6.00
C TRP A 159 1.15 0.52 4.50
N GLY A 160 2.13 0.88 3.69
CA GLY A 160 2.16 0.69 2.25
C GLY A 160 3.49 1.21 1.68
N PRO A 161 3.84 0.83 0.45
CA PRO A 161 5.11 1.21 -0.17
C PRO A 161 5.14 2.67 -0.65
N ARG A 162 3.97 3.30 -0.81
CA ARG A 162 3.79 4.68 -1.28
C ARG A 162 2.47 5.27 -0.74
N GLN A 163 2.30 6.59 -0.86
CA GLN A 163 0.98 7.19 -0.62
C GLN A 163 -0.08 6.63 -1.57
N THR A 164 -1.32 6.55 -1.07
CA THR A 164 -2.50 6.28 -1.91
C THR A 164 -2.81 7.47 -2.82
N VAL A 165 -3.27 7.20 -4.03
CA VAL A 165 -3.68 8.20 -5.03
C VAL A 165 -5.10 7.91 -5.51
N GLY A 166 -5.74 8.87 -6.20
CA GLY A 166 -7.11 8.69 -6.69
C GLY A 166 -7.32 7.42 -7.51
N LEU A 167 -6.30 7.02 -8.30
CA LEU A 167 -6.34 5.81 -9.12
C LEU A 167 -6.53 4.54 -8.29
N ASP A 168 -6.10 4.50 -7.03
CA ASP A 168 -6.22 3.32 -6.17
C ASP A 168 -7.68 3.02 -5.78
N TYR A 169 -8.55 4.02 -5.87
CA TYR A 169 -9.97 3.94 -5.53
C TYR A 169 -10.88 3.85 -6.75
N LEU A 170 -10.33 3.58 -7.94
CA LEU A 170 -11.07 3.60 -9.20
C LEU A 170 -12.32 2.70 -9.19
N PHE A 171 -12.26 1.58 -8.46
CA PHE A 171 -13.33 0.59 -8.35
C PHE A 171 -14.04 0.60 -6.98
N ASP A 172 -13.83 1.63 -6.17
CA ASP A 172 -14.47 1.77 -4.86
C ASP A 172 -15.75 2.60 -4.93
N GLU A 173 -16.89 1.96 -4.68
CA GLU A 173 -18.18 2.63 -4.58
C GLU A 173 -18.97 2.14 -3.34
N PRO A 174 -19.15 2.97 -2.30
CA PRO A 174 -18.48 4.26 -2.07
C PRO A 174 -17.01 4.11 -1.65
N VAL A 175 -16.21 5.16 -1.82
CA VAL A 175 -14.81 5.20 -1.33
C VAL A 175 -14.75 5.24 0.20
N LEU A 176 -13.97 4.33 0.82
CA LEU A 176 -13.85 4.17 2.28
C LEU A 176 -12.47 4.58 2.84
N MET A 177 -12.02 5.81 2.54
CA MET A 177 -10.73 6.33 3.04
C MET A 177 -10.57 6.34 4.56
N GLY A 178 -11.68 6.39 5.31
CA GLY A 178 -11.67 6.56 6.77
C GLY A 178 -11.28 7.97 7.21
N SER A 179 -11.65 8.33 8.44
CA SER A 179 -11.40 9.68 9.01
C SER A 179 -10.62 9.67 10.32
N GLN A 180 -10.56 8.51 11.00
CA GLN A 180 -9.87 8.33 12.26
C GLN A 180 -8.97 7.09 12.20
N ARG A 181 -7.89 7.12 12.99
CA ARG A 181 -6.89 6.04 13.10
C ARG A 181 -6.81 5.60 14.56
N ILE A 182 -7.78 4.81 14.96
CA ILE A 182 -7.73 4.07 16.24
C ILE A 182 -6.96 2.77 16.00
N GLY A 183 -7.21 2.11 14.85
CA GLY A 183 -6.40 1.02 14.33
C GLY A 183 -5.47 1.47 13.19
N PRO A 184 -4.63 0.56 12.68
CA PRO A 184 -3.71 0.83 11.58
C PRO A 184 -4.44 1.11 10.26
N ASP A 185 -3.73 1.73 9.31
CA ASP A 185 -4.22 1.86 7.93
C ASP A 185 -4.28 0.51 7.22
N LEU A 186 -5.33 0.32 6.41
CA LEU A 186 -5.64 -0.94 5.75
C LEU A 186 -5.47 -0.90 4.22
N ALA A 187 -5.05 0.22 3.61
CA ALA A 187 -5.01 0.36 2.15
C ALA A 187 -4.14 -0.71 1.45
N ASP A 188 -3.13 -1.22 2.12
CA ASP A 188 -2.23 -2.29 1.64
C ASP A 188 -2.19 -3.51 2.57
N VAL A 189 -3.23 -3.72 3.40
CA VAL A 189 -3.20 -4.82 4.39
C VAL A 189 -3.11 -6.20 3.74
N GLY A 190 -3.63 -6.38 2.53
CA GLY A 190 -3.58 -7.64 1.80
C GLY A 190 -2.17 -8.02 1.32
N SER A 191 -1.25 -7.06 1.22
CA SER A 191 0.16 -7.32 0.95
C SER A 191 0.95 -7.58 2.23
N ARG A 192 0.56 -6.93 3.34
CA ARG A 192 1.26 -7.01 4.64
C ARG A 192 0.87 -8.23 5.47
N LEU A 193 -0.40 -8.60 5.42
CA LEU A 193 -1.01 -9.69 6.18
C LEU A 193 -1.81 -10.56 5.21
N ALA A 194 -1.09 -11.37 4.43
CA ALA A 194 -1.70 -12.22 3.40
C ALA A 194 -2.37 -13.49 3.98
N ASP A 195 -2.05 -13.87 5.22
CA ASP A 195 -2.65 -15.04 5.87
C ASP A 195 -4.13 -14.79 6.20
N ARG A 196 -5.00 -15.53 5.51
CA ARG A 196 -6.45 -15.53 5.74
C ARG A 196 -6.80 -15.87 7.18
N ASN A 197 -6.13 -16.85 7.78
CA ASN A 197 -6.47 -17.36 9.10
C ASN A 197 -6.20 -16.31 10.17
N TRP A 198 -5.13 -15.53 10.03
CA TRP A 198 -4.86 -14.38 10.88
C TRP A 198 -6.05 -13.41 10.91
N HIS A 199 -6.62 -13.05 9.74
CA HIS A 199 -7.76 -12.14 9.67
C HIS A 199 -9.01 -12.71 10.33
N LEU A 200 -9.29 -14.00 10.12
CA LEU A 200 -10.44 -14.67 10.75
C LEU A 200 -10.32 -14.71 12.27
N LEU A 201 -9.14 -15.07 12.79
CA LEU A 201 -8.88 -15.06 14.24
C LEU A 201 -8.97 -13.64 14.81
N HIS A 202 -8.40 -12.66 14.12
CA HIS A 202 -8.45 -11.26 14.53
C HIS A 202 -9.89 -10.73 14.54
N LEU A 203 -10.72 -11.04 13.54
CA LEU A 203 -12.12 -10.64 13.51
C LEU A 203 -12.96 -11.33 14.59
N TYR A 204 -12.76 -12.63 14.80
CA TYR A 204 -13.47 -13.38 15.83
C TYR A 204 -13.19 -12.81 17.22
N HIS A 205 -11.91 -12.66 17.55
CA HIS A 205 -11.49 -12.04 18.80
C HIS A 205 -10.07 -11.45 18.66
N PRO A 206 -9.93 -10.11 18.51
CA PRO A 206 -8.64 -9.48 18.16
C PRO A 206 -7.48 -9.81 19.11
N ARG A 207 -7.77 -10.04 20.40
CA ARG A 207 -6.77 -10.38 21.41
C ARG A 207 -6.17 -11.78 21.28
N THR A 208 -6.70 -12.62 20.38
CA THR A 208 -6.12 -13.94 20.07
C THR A 208 -4.80 -13.84 19.33
N VAL A 209 -4.64 -12.81 18.49
CA VAL A 209 -3.45 -12.60 17.66
C VAL A 209 -2.72 -11.29 17.96
N VAL A 210 -3.41 -10.33 18.59
CA VAL A 210 -2.82 -9.06 19.06
C VAL A 210 -3.29 -8.83 20.50
N GLU A 211 -2.52 -9.29 21.48
CA GLU A 211 -2.88 -9.34 22.91
C GLU A 211 -3.45 -8.02 23.45
N LYS A 212 -2.85 -6.88 23.06
CA LYS A 212 -3.25 -5.54 23.51
C LYS A 212 -4.23 -4.82 22.56
N SER A 213 -4.88 -5.55 21.65
CA SER A 213 -5.80 -4.95 20.68
C SER A 213 -7.01 -4.33 21.38
N ILE A 214 -7.29 -3.07 21.03
CA ILE A 214 -8.49 -2.35 21.44
C ILE A 214 -9.66 -2.52 20.47
N MET A 215 -9.46 -3.26 19.37
CA MET A 215 -10.50 -3.54 18.40
C MET A 215 -11.63 -4.37 19.04
N PRO A 216 -12.91 -4.04 18.82
CA PRO A 216 -14.02 -4.89 19.23
C PRO A 216 -13.98 -6.26 18.53
N ALA A 217 -14.51 -7.28 19.21
CA ALA A 217 -14.71 -8.58 18.58
C ALA A 217 -15.94 -8.55 17.66
N TYR A 218 -15.91 -9.31 16.57
CA TYR A 218 -17.00 -9.46 15.61
C TYR A 218 -17.60 -10.88 15.63
N PRO A 219 -18.02 -11.42 16.79
CA PRO A 219 -18.43 -12.82 16.92
C PRO A 219 -19.69 -13.14 16.09
N TYR A 220 -20.50 -12.14 15.73
CA TYR A 220 -21.68 -12.30 14.89
C TYR A 220 -21.37 -12.66 13.43
N LEU A 221 -20.11 -12.54 13.01
CA LEU A 221 -19.64 -13.04 11.71
C LEU A 221 -19.24 -14.53 11.76
N PHE A 222 -19.48 -15.20 12.88
CA PHE A 222 -19.11 -16.59 13.11
C PHE A 222 -20.28 -17.36 13.72
N GLU A 223 -20.31 -18.66 13.46
CA GLU A 223 -21.29 -19.59 14.03
C GLU A 223 -20.57 -20.60 14.91
N THR A 224 -21.09 -20.82 16.12
CA THR A 224 -20.63 -21.89 17.01
C THR A 224 -21.59 -23.06 16.90
N ARG A 225 -21.10 -24.23 16.50
CA ARG A 225 -21.93 -25.43 16.26
C ARG A 225 -21.23 -26.69 16.75
N SER A 226 -21.98 -27.77 16.94
CA SER A 226 -21.39 -29.06 17.30
C SER A 226 -20.59 -29.64 16.14
N ILE A 227 -19.46 -30.26 16.46
CA ILE A 227 -18.66 -30.99 15.47
C ILE A 227 -19.49 -32.17 14.95
N GLY A 228 -19.56 -32.30 13.63
CA GLY A 228 -20.23 -33.43 12.95
C GLY A 228 -19.37 -34.69 12.98
N ASP A 229 -19.35 -35.44 11.89
CA ASP A 229 -18.47 -36.63 11.76
C ASP A 229 -16.98 -36.26 11.84
N SER A 230 -16.62 -35.04 11.42
CA SER A 230 -15.28 -34.45 11.51
C SER A 230 -15.37 -32.92 11.64
N PRO A 231 -14.33 -32.24 12.17
CA PRO A 231 -14.26 -30.78 12.16
C PRO A 231 -14.36 -30.22 10.74
N SER A 232 -14.94 -29.03 10.62
CA SER A 232 -15.00 -28.28 9.37
C SER A 232 -13.60 -27.85 8.95
N PRO A 233 -13.28 -27.89 7.64
CA PRO A 233 -12.00 -27.37 7.16
C PRO A 233 -11.86 -25.85 7.39
N ASP A 234 -12.98 -25.14 7.53
CA ASP A 234 -13.02 -23.69 7.77
C ASP A 234 -13.09 -23.34 9.27
N ALA A 235 -13.04 -24.33 10.17
CA ALA A 235 -13.10 -24.09 11.61
C ALA A 235 -11.86 -23.32 12.10
N LEU A 236 -12.08 -22.32 12.96
CA LEU A 236 -10.99 -21.52 13.51
C LEU A 236 -10.17 -22.34 14.51
N ALA A 237 -8.85 -22.27 14.39
CA ALA A 237 -7.90 -22.91 15.30
C ALA A 237 -7.72 -22.09 16.61
N LEU A 238 -8.76 -22.04 17.44
CA LEU A 238 -8.77 -21.30 18.71
C LEU A 238 -8.10 -22.11 19.83
N LYS A 239 -7.40 -21.42 20.75
CA LYS A 239 -6.68 -22.02 21.87
C LYS A 239 -6.98 -21.31 23.19
N GLY A 240 -6.79 -22.02 24.30
CA GLY A 240 -6.88 -21.44 25.65
C GLY A 240 -8.29 -20.93 25.98
N GLU A 241 -8.38 -19.73 26.54
CA GLU A 241 -9.64 -19.10 26.94
C GLU A 241 -10.58 -18.76 25.77
N PHE A 242 -10.08 -18.76 24.54
CA PHE A 242 -10.87 -18.48 23.33
C PHE A 242 -11.39 -19.75 22.66
N ALA A 243 -10.98 -20.93 23.13
CA ALA A 243 -11.47 -22.18 22.57
C ALA A 243 -12.97 -22.36 22.87
N PRO A 244 -13.75 -22.89 21.92
CA PRO A 244 -15.14 -23.24 22.18
C PRO A 244 -15.24 -24.39 23.19
N GLU A 245 -16.46 -24.64 23.69
CA GLU A 245 -16.74 -25.80 24.55
C GLU A 245 -16.35 -27.12 23.86
N GLU A 246 -16.02 -28.14 24.66
CA GLU A 246 -15.62 -29.45 24.15
C GLU A 246 -16.71 -30.04 23.23
N GLY A 247 -16.32 -30.45 22.02
CA GLY A 247 -17.26 -30.96 21.00
C GLY A 247 -17.92 -29.88 20.14
N MET A 248 -17.59 -28.60 20.34
CA MET A 248 -18.05 -27.47 19.51
C MET A 248 -16.92 -26.92 18.64
N GLU A 249 -17.28 -26.34 17.50
CA GLU A 249 -16.39 -25.63 16.57
C GLU A 249 -16.94 -24.24 16.24
N VAL A 250 -16.04 -23.32 15.92
CA VAL A 250 -16.37 -21.96 15.45
C VAL A 250 -16.03 -21.87 13.97
N VAL A 251 -17.03 -21.56 13.14
CA VAL A 251 -16.90 -21.52 11.68
C VAL A 251 -17.29 -20.13 11.16
N PRO A 252 -16.53 -19.54 10.22
CA PRO A 252 -16.86 -18.23 9.66
C PRO A 252 -18.10 -18.29 8.79
N THR A 253 -18.95 -17.27 8.89
CA THR A 253 -20.08 -17.12 7.97
C THR A 253 -19.60 -16.70 6.57
N PRO A 254 -20.45 -16.77 5.53
CA PRO A 254 -20.14 -16.20 4.23
C PRO A 254 -19.75 -14.71 4.30
N GLU A 255 -20.30 -13.96 5.25
CA GLU A 255 -19.98 -12.55 5.48
C GLU A 255 -18.58 -12.36 6.08
N ALA A 256 -18.16 -13.19 7.05
CA ALA A 256 -16.76 -13.20 7.52
C ALA A 256 -15.81 -13.48 6.36
N ASN A 257 -16.11 -14.52 5.58
CA ASN A 257 -15.27 -14.92 4.46
C ASN A 257 -15.18 -13.81 3.40
N ALA A 258 -16.29 -13.15 3.09
CA ALA A 258 -16.31 -12.02 2.16
C ALA A 258 -15.50 -10.83 2.70
N LEU A 259 -15.64 -10.50 3.98
CA LEU A 259 -14.87 -9.43 4.61
C LEU A 259 -13.36 -9.68 4.53
N VAL A 260 -12.91 -10.92 4.79
CA VAL A 260 -11.49 -11.26 4.65
C VAL A 260 -11.01 -11.19 3.21
N GLU A 261 -11.81 -11.64 2.23
CA GLU A 261 -11.48 -11.46 0.81
C GLU A 261 -11.33 -9.98 0.44
N TYR A 262 -12.18 -9.11 0.98
CA TYR A 262 -12.04 -7.68 0.79
C TYR A 262 -10.71 -7.17 1.38
N LEU A 263 -10.37 -7.51 2.62
CA LEU A 263 -9.11 -7.10 3.25
C LEU A 263 -7.89 -7.60 2.46
N LEU A 264 -7.91 -8.85 2.01
CA LEU A 264 -6.84 -9.44 1.20
C LEU A 264 -6.72 -8.80 -0.19
N SER A 265 -7.81 -8.22 -0.71
CA SER A 265 -7.81 -7.47 -1.98
C SER A 265 -7.19 -6.07 -1.88
N LEU A 266 -7.05 -5.51 -0.67
CA LEU A 266 -6.46 -4.19 -0.46
C LEU A 266 -4.94 -4.26 -0.62
N ARG A 267 -4.46 -3.99 -1.85
CA ARG A 267 -3.04 -4.11 -2.22
C ARG A 267 -2.55 -2.93 -3.08
N ILE A 268 -1.42 -2.37 -2.71
CA ILE A 268 -0.66 -1.33 -3.42
C ILE A 268 0.66 -1.94 -3.90
N PHE A 269 0.58 -2.79 -4.93
CA PHE A 269 1.75 -3.55 -5.42
C PHE A 269 2.45 -2.91 -6.62
N HIS A 270 2.08 -1.69 -7.03
CA HIS A 270 2.66 -1.06 -8.22
C HIS A 270 2.94 0.44 -8.01
N PRO A 271 4.11 0.96 -8.41
CA PRO A 271 4.36 2.39 -8.48
C PRO A 271 3.48 3.02 -9.55
N VAL A 272 3.04 4.26 -9.31
CA VAL A 272 2.29 5.05 -10.28
C VAL A 272 3.01 6.35 -10.51
N PHE A 273 2.71 7.03 -11.62
CA PHE A 273 3.39 8.27 -11.96
C PHE A 273 3.25 9.34 -10.86
N GLU A 274 2.08 9.39 -10.23
CA GLU A 274 1.72 10.33 -9.16
C GLU A 274 2.39 9.99 -7.82
N ALA A 275 2.81 8.74 -7.63
CA ALA A 275 3.45 8.27 -6.41
C ALA A 275 4.49 7.19 -6.76
N PRO A 276 5.66 7.59 -7.29
CA PRO A 276 6.69 6.66 -7.72
C PRO A 276 7.48 6.12 -6.53
N TYR A 277 7.95 4.88 -6.65
CA TYR A 277 8.93 4.27 -5.75
C TYR A 277 9.71 3.20 -6.49
N LEU A 278 10.82 2.74 -5.92
CA LEU A 278 11.57 1.61 -6.46
C LEU A 278 10.76 0.31 -6.36
N PHE A 279 10.34 -0.22 -7.51
CA PHE A 279 9.68 -1.51 -7.57
C PHE A 279 10.72 -2.63 -7.75
N THR A 280 10.96 -3.40 -6.70
CA THR A 280 11.62 -4.70 -6.81
C THR A 280 10.55 -5.75 -7.11
N GLN A 281 10.66 -6.45 -8.24
CA GLN A 281 9.75 -7.54 -8.60
C GLN A 281 9.91 -8.69 -7.60
N SER A 282 9.22 -8.59 -6.48
CA SER A 282 8.84 -9.73 -5.65
C SER A 282 7.34 -9.63 -5.51
N GLU A 283 6.60 -10.43 -6.29
CA GLU A 283 5.27 -10.81 -5.81
C GLU A 283 5.47 -11.37 -4.38
N PRO A 284 4.59 -11.07 -3.42
CA PRO A 284 4.44 -11.99 -2.31
C PRO A 284 4.02 -13.31 -2.95
N SER A 285 4.88 -14.31 -2.90
CA SER A 285 4.53 -15.66 -3.31
C SER A 285 3.20 -16.02 -2.64
N GLU A 286 2.27 -16.61 -3.39
CA GLU A 286 1.04 -17.20 -2.84
C GLU A 286 1.32 -18.30 -1.78
N ASN A 287 2.58 -18.55 -1.41
CA ASN A 287 3.03 -19.34 -0.28
C ASN A 287 4.06 -18.56 0.52
N ILE A 288 3.67 -18.02 1.67
CA ILE A 288 4.58 -17.75 2.81
C ILE A 288 3.85 -18.27 4.05
N ASP A 289 3.84 -19.59 4.19
CA ASP A 289 3.85 -20.18 5.52
C ASP A 289 5.23 -19.88 6.14
N SER A 290 5.20 -19.51 7.41
CA SER A 290 6.31 -19.31 8.35
C SER A 290 7.03 -17.96 8.35
N GLU A 291 7.06 -17.38 9.55
CA GLU A 291 7.95 -16.33 10.05
C GLU A 291 7.61 -14.89 9.70
N MET A 292 6.60 -14.35 10.40
CA MET A 292 6.59 -12.93 10.71
C MET A 292 6.41 -12.74 12.22
N GLU A 293 7.46 -12.21 12.85
CA GLU A 293 7.53 -11.87 14.27
C GLU A 293 6.43 -10.84 14.61
N PRO A 294 5.71 -10.97 15.74
CA PRO A 294 4.63 -10.06 16.08
C PRO A 294 5.18 -8.66 16.31
N ALA A 295 4.72 -7.70 15.52
CA ALA A 295 4.92 -6.28 15.79
C ALA A 295 4.26 -5.91 17.14
N GLU A 296 5.06 -5.36 18.05
CA GLU A 296 4.63 -4.84 19.36
C GLU A 296 3.64 -3.67 19.27
#